data_AF-A0A293N8S1-F1
#
_entry.id   AF-A0A293N8S1-F1
#
_cell.length_a   1.000
_cell.length_b   1.000
_cell.length_c   1.000
_cell.angle_alpha   90.00
_cell.angle_beta   90.00
_cell.angle_gamma   90.00
#
_symmetry.space_group_name_H-M   'P 1'
#
loop_
_entity.id
_entity.type
_entity.pdbx_description
1 polymer ?
#
loop_
_entity_poly.entity_id
_entity_poly.type
_entity_poly.pdbx_seq_one_letter_code
_entity_poly.pdbx_strand_id
1 'polypeptide(L)'
;MYFCYSCFKPVDTIHDKVPKLRLPVRIDIIKHAGEVDGKSTASHIAVLAPNDVSLYTYPDIPDYREKNVLLLFPGENAQSLEEHWQQAQDTMIASRNSCHLCSGTHESLPWQSLVLIDSTWRQTKRIYLDERIQGLPCATLDGGQSAFWRPQRGKPSSWLATVEAAHLALSRLLELQGCEANVDDLLFFFKYFYMKIRTKYKGFG
;
A
#
# COMPACT_ATOMS: atom_id res chain seq x y z
N MET A 1 -18.04 -2.75 14.38
CA MET A 1 -16.61 -2.96 14.05
C MET A 1 -16.53 -4.16 13.11
N TYR A 2 -15.73 -4.12 12.06
CA TYR A 2 -15.65 -5.19 11.04
C TYR A 2 -14.34 -5.99 11.11
N PHE A 3 -13.31 -5.38 11.68
CA PHE A 3 -12.04 -6.00 11.98
C PHE A 3 -11.39 -5.21 13.12
N CYS A 4 -10.45 -5.83 13.79
CA CYS A 4 -9.68 -5.31 14.90
C CYS A 4 -8.56 -4.39 14.39
N TYR A 5 -8.48 -3.15 14.87
CA TYR A 5 -7.46 -2.19 14.44
C TYR A 5 -6.06 -2.43 15.03
N SER A 6 -5.95 -3.31 16.04
CA SER A 6 -4.67 -3.62 16.69
C SER A 6 -4.15 -5.00 16.30
N CYS A 7 -5.06 -5.96 16.14
CA CYS A 7 -4.73 -7.35 15.84
C CYS A 7 -4.95 -7.74 14.38
N PHE A 8 -5.54 -6.84 13.58
CA PHE A 8 -5.77 -7.01 12.12
C PHE A 8 -6.52 -8.28 11.75
N LYS A 9 -7.39 -8.75 12.65
CA LYS A 9 -8.27 -9.89 12.42
C LYS A 9 -9.69 -9.41 12.09
N PRO A 10 -10.35 -9.99 11.07
CA PRO A 10 -11.76 -9.73 10.83
C PRO A 10 -12.61 -10.28 11.98
N VAL A 11 -13.74 -9.63 12.26
CA VAL A 11 -14.71 -10.16 13.24
C VAL A 11 -15.45 -11.35 12.63
N ASP A 12 -15.90 -12.29 13.46
CA ASP A 12 -16.49 -13.57 13.04
C ASP A 12 -17.61 -13.39 12.01
N THR A 13 -18.46 -12.37 12.16
CA THR A 13 -19.59 -12.10 11.25
C THR A 13 -19.20 -11.82 9.79
N ILE A 14 -17.95 -11.44 9.53
CA ILE A 14 -17.45 -11.21 8.16
C ILE A 14 -16.19 -12.00 7.84
N HIS A 15 -15.64 -12.79 8.77
CA HIS A 15 -14.39 -13.53 8.60
C HIS A 15 -14.34 -14.28 7.27
N ASP A 16 -15.39 -15.06 6.97
CA ASP A 16 -15.43 -15.90 5.76
C ASP A 16 -15.66 -15.12 4.46
N LYS A 17 -15.94 -13.82 4.55
CA LYS A 17 -16.14 -12.92 3.40
C LYS A 17 -14.89 -12.12 3.05
N VAL A 18 -13.92 -12.05 3.96
CA VAL A 18 -12.69 -11.27 3.75
C VAL A 18 -11.71 -12.12 2.95
N PRO A 19 -11.29 -11.69 1.76
CA PRO A 19 -10.33 -12.45 0.96
C PRO A 19 -8.96 -12.44 1.65
N LYS A 20 -8.23 -13.54 1.48
CA LYS A 20 -6.83 -13.65 1.93
C LYS A 20 -5.93 -13.50 0.71
N LEU A 21 -5.17 -12.43 0.68
CA LEU A 21 -4.36 -12.04 -0.46
C LEU A 21 -2.89 -12.44 -0.26
N ARG A 22 -2.25 -12.72 -1.39
CA ARG A 22 -0.79 -12.72 -1.52
C ARG A 22 -0.40 -11.52 -2.36
N LEU A 23 0.69 -10.86 -2.02
CA LEU A 23 1.20 -9.69 -2.75
C LEU A 23 2.43 -10.07 -3.58
N PRO A 24 2.72 -9.36 -4.69
CA PRO A 24 3.93 -9.62 -5.48
C PRO A 24 5.22 -9.20 -4.75
N VAL A 25 5.12 -8.23 -3.83
CA VAL A 25 6.21 -7.75 -2.96
C VAL A 25 5.65 -7.46 -1.56
N ARG A 26 6.49 -7.58 -0.53
CA ARG A 26 6.11 -7.24 0.84
C ARG A 26 5.79 -5.75 0.95
N ILE A 27 4.83 -5.41 1.80
CA ILE A 27 4.51 -4.03 2.14
C ILE A 27 4.79 -3.79 3.63
N ASP A 28 5.62 -2.80 3.90
CA ASP A 28 5.83 -2.27 5.24
C ASP A 28 5.11 -0.91 5.35
N ILE A 29 4.28 -0.74 6.37
CA ILE A 29 3.52 0.50 6.59
C ILE A 29 3.93 1.08 7.93
N ILE A 30 4.37 2.33 7.92
CA ILE A 30 4.70 3.09 9.10
C ILE A 30 3.54 4.01 9.42
N LYS A 31 2.74 3.65 10.42
CA LYS A 31 1.63 4.46 10.92
C LYS A 31 2.11 5.43 11.99
N HIS A 32 1.70 6.69 11.90
CA HIS A 32 1.95 7.64 12.98
C HIS A 32 1.04 7.33 14.18
N ALA A 33 1.57 7.34 15.41
CA ALA A 33 0.80 7.03 16.62
C ALA A 33 -0.43 7.92 16.86
N GLY A 34 -0.39 9.17 16.37
CA GLY A 34 -1.52 10.11 16.43
C GLY A 34 -2.59 9.94 15.34
N GLU A 35 -2.44 8.97 14.43
CA GLU A 35 -3.41 8.70 13.38
C GLU A 35 -4.61 7.92 13.94
N VAL A 36 -5.83 8.36 13.59
CA VAL A 36 -7.06 7.75 14.09
C VAL A 36 -7.33 6.44 13.35
N ASP A 37 -7.39 5.33 14.08
CA ASP A 37 -7.52 3.99 13.50
C ASP A 37 -8.72 3.84 12.55
N GLY A 38 -9.86 4.44 12.89
CA GLY A 38 -11.07 4.39 12.04
C GLY A 38 -10.98 5.20 10.74
N LYS A 39 -9.91 5.98 10.53
CA LYS A 39 -9.65 6.75 9.29
C LYS A 39 -8.50 6.16 8.47
N SER A 40 -7.61 5.42 9.12
CA SER A 40 -6.47 4.76 8.48
C SER A 40 -6.93 3.57 7.64
N THR A 41 -6.55 3.56 6.37
CA THR A 41 -6.77 2.42 5.47
C THR A 41 -5.59 1.45 5.46
N ALA A 42 -4.51 1.73 6.20
CA ALA A 42 -3.40 0.79 6.40
C ALA A 42 -3.88 -0.54 7.01
N SER A 43 -4.81 -0.45 7.96
CA SER A 43 -5.44 -1.62 8.58
C SER A 43 -6.17 -2.52 7.58
N HIS A 44 -6.67 -1.98 6.46
CA HIS A 44 -7.32 -2.80 5.41
C HIS A 44 -6.32 -3.76 4.80
N ILE A 45 -5.13 -3.27 4.44
CA ILE A 45 -4.07 -4.05 3.80
C ILE A 45 -3.58 -5.14 4.77
N ALA A 46 -3.36 -4.77 6.04
CA ALA A 46 -2.91 -5.71 7.07
C ALA A 46 -3.90 -6.85 7.33
N VAL A 47 -5.21 -6.58 7.25
CA VAL A 47 -6.26 -7.60 7.39
C VAL A 47 -6.34 -8.51 6.14
N LEU A 48 -6.16 -7.95 4.94
CA LEU A 48 -6.30 -8.66 3.68
C LEU A 48 -5.07 -9.52 3.33
N ALA A 49 -3.86 -9.05 3.63
CA ALA A 49 -2.60 -9.69 3.26
C ALA A 49 -1.64 -9.87 4.47
N PRO A 50 -2.07 -10.56 5.55
CA PRO A 50 -1.34 -10.59 6.83
C PRO A 50 0.06 -11.22 6.75
N ASN A 51 0.33 -12.04 5.73
CA ASN A 51 1.62 -12.70 5.54
C ASN A 51 2.62 -11.86 4.73
N ASP A 52 2.15 -10.84 4.02
CA ASP A 52 2.97 -10.00 3.14
C ASP A 52 2.97 -8.54 3.59
N VAL A 53 2.36 -8.22 4.72
CA VAL A 53 2.23 -6.86 5.24
C VAL A 53 2.74 -6.78 6.67
N SER A 54 3.48 -5.72 7.00
CA SER A 54 3.79 -5.34 8.37
C SER A 54 3.37 -3.91 8.65
N LEU A 55 2.60 -3.72 9.72
CA LEU A 55 2.13 -2.42 10.16
C LEU A 55 2.83 -2.04 11.46
N TYR A 56 3.71 -1.04 11.38
CA TYR A 56 4.48 -0.51 12.50
C TYR A 56 3.86 0.78 13.02
N THR A 57 4.00 1.06 14.31
CA THR A 57 3.54 2.31 14.91
C THR A 57 4.74 3.16 15.32
N TYR A 58 4.94 4.28 14.65
CA TYR A 58 6.02 5.21 14.93
C TYR A 58 5.98 5.72 16.38
N PRO A 59 7.10 5.72 17.14
CA PRO A 59 8.49 5.59 16.69
C PRO A 59 9.07 4.16 16.64
N ASP A 60 8.28 3.13 16.96
CA ASP A 60 8.69 1.73 16.91
C ASP A 60 8.61 1.20 15.46
N ILE A 61 9.70 1.41 14.72
CA ILE A 61 9.84 1.04 13.30
C ILE A 61 11.18 0.32 13.07
N PRO A 62 11.27 -0.54 12.04
CA PRO A 62 12.52 -1.17 11.65
C PRO A 62 13.58 -0.15 11.22
N ASP A 63 14.84 -0.58 11.27
CA ASP A 63 15.92 0.09 10.56
C ASP A 63 15.91 -0.35 9.09
N TYR A 64 15.94 0.61 8.16
CA TYR A 64 15.94 0.36 6.72
C TYR A 64 17.25 0.75 6.02
N ARG A 65 18.26 1.28 6.73
CA ARG A 65 19.49 1.84 6.14
C ARG A 65 20.27 0.86 5.25
N GLU A 66 20.22 -0.43 5.58
CA GLU A 66 20.90 -1.50 4.84
C GLU A 66 19.92 -2.45 4.12
N LYS A 67 18.64 -2.05 3.99
CA LYS A 67 17.62 -2.86 3.34
C LYS A 67 17.35 -2.37 1.94
N ASN A 68 17.11 -3.32 1.04
CA ASN A 68 16.71 -3.01 -0.32
C ASN A 68 15.19 -2.76 -0.37
N VAL A 69 14.80 -1.52 -0.08
CA VAL A 69 13.40 -1.09 -0.01
C VAL A 69 13.16 0.17 -0.83
N LEU A 70 11.92 0.37 -1.23
CA LEU A 70 11.48 1.59 -1.92
C LEU A 70 10.43 2.31 -1.09
N LEU A 71 10.66 3.57 -0.77
CA LEU A 71 9.70 4.40 -0.03
C LEU A 71 8.72 5.05 -1.02
N LEU A 72 7.43 4.73 -0.90
CA LEU A 72 6.38 5.39 -1.67
C LEU A 72 6.05 6.74 -1.02
N PHE A 73 6.79 7.78 -1.41
CA PHE A 73 6.65 9.11 -0.86
C PHE A 73 7.12 10.19 -1.85
N PRO A 74 6.33 11.27 -2.08
CA PRO A 74 6.74 12.38 -2.93
C PRO A 74 7.68 13.34 -2.18
N GLY A 75 8.89 12.87 -1.88
CA GLY A 75 9.99 13.66 -1.31
C GLY A 75 10.74 14.49 -2.36
N GLU A 76 11.68 15.33 -1.91
CA GLU A 76 12.43 16.26 -2.78
C GLU A 76 13.26 15.56 -3.87
N ASN A 77 13.64 14.30 -3.66
CA ASN A 77 14.44 13.49 -4.60
C ASN A 77 13.64 12.28 -5.14
N ALA A 78 12.31 12.35 -5.14
CA ALA A 78 11.51 11.24 -5.61
C ALA A 78 11.54 11.15 -7.15
N GLN A 79 11.64 9.91 -7.65
CA GLN A 79 11.52 9.56 -9.07
C GLN A 79 10.22 8.75 -9.26
N SER A 80 9.77 8.55 -10.48
CA SER A 80 8.63 7.66 -10.72
C SER A 80 8.98 6.21 -10.38
N LEU A 81 7.98 5.41 -10.03
CA LEU A 81 8.14 3.97 -9.79
C LEU A 81 8.73 3.25 -11.03
N GLU A 82 8.31 3.68 -12.22
CA GLU A 82 8.77 3.18 -13.51
C GLU A 82 10.26 3.51 -13.76
N GLU A 83 10.72 4.71 -13.41
CA GLU A 83 12.14 5.07 -13.50
C GLU A 83 13.01 4.21 -12.58
N HIS A 84 12.55 4.01 -11.34
CA HIS A 84 13.19 3.12 -10.37
C HIS A 84 13.28 1.68 -10.87
N TRP A 85 12.21 1.18 -11.52
CA TRP A 85 12.19 -0.14 -12.14
C TRP A 85 13.24 -0.25 -13.25
N GLN A 86 13.28 0.70 -14.18
CA GLN A 86 14.22 0.67 -15.30
C GLN A 86 15.68 0.68 -14.85
N GLN A 87 16.02 1.56 -13.90
CA GLN A 87 17.37 1.64 -13.34
C GLN A 87 17.79 0.33 -12.64
N ALA A 88 16.84 -0.32 -11.96
CA ALA A 88 17.11 -1.60 -11.34
C ALA A 88 17.34 -2.72 -12.36
N GLN A 89 16.58 -2.74 -13.46
CA GLN A 89 16.79 -3.71 -14.54
C GLN A 89 18.14 -3.55 -15.24
N ASP A 90 18.64 -2.31 -15.37
CA ASP A 90 19.95 -2.05 -15.99
C ASP A 90 21.14 -2.55 -15.13
N THR A 91 20.94 -2.69 -13.82
CA THR A 91 21.99 -3.06 -12.86
C THR A 91 21.90 -4.52 -12.39
N MET A 92 20.71 -5.13 -12.45
CA MET A 92 20.49 -6.50 -12.00
C MET A 92 20.82 -7.52 -13.08
N ILE A 93 21.36 -8.67 -12.66
CA ILE A 93 21.41 -9.85 -13.54
C ILE A 93 19.97 -10.34 -13.71
N ALA A 94 19.50 -10.36 -14.95
CA ALA A 94 18.15 -10.82 -15.28
C ALA A 94 17.87 -12.20 -14.64
N SER A 95 16.99 -12.20 -13.64
CA SER A 95 16.59 -13.39 -12.91
C SER A 95 15.07 -13.49 -12.95
N ARG A 96 14.56 -14.60 -13.49
CA ARG A 96 13.13 -14.89 -13.57
C ARG A 96 12.75 -15.90 -12.51
N ASN A 97 11.69 -15.61 -11.76
CA ASN A 97 11.15 -16.49 -10.73
C ASN A 97 9.72 -16.93 -11.09
N SER A 98 9.33 -18.09 -10.56
CA SER A 98 7.93 -18.54 -10.63
C SER A 98 7.02 -17.56 -9.91
N CYS A 99 5.95 -17.14 -10.58
CA CYS A 99 4.96 -16.22 -10.05
C CYS A 99 3.89 -16.97 -9.26
N HIS A 100 3.75 -16.66 -7.98
CA HIS A 100 2.69 -17.23 -7.14
C HIS A 100 1.31 -16.61 -7.41
N LEU A 101 1.20 -15.60 -8.27
CA LEU A 101 -0.06 -14.90 -8.57
C LEU A 101 -0.73 -15.36 -9.88
N CYS A 102 0.05 -15.75 -10.90
CA CYS A 102 -0.51 -16.13 -12.21
C CYS A 102 0.05 -17.44 -12.80
N SER A 103 0.79 -18.24 -12.04
CA SER A 103 1.47 -19.48 -12.52
C SER A 103 2.50 -19.28 -13.63
N GLY A 104 2.80 -18.03 -14.02
CA GLY A 104 3.84 -17.68 -14.98
C GLY A 104 5.25 -17.61 -14.38
N THR A 105 6.21 -17.13 -15.16
CA THR A 105 7.55 -16.74 -14.68
C THR A 105 7.82 -15.28 -15.05
N HIS A 106 8.24 -14.47 -14.09
CA HIS A 106 8.50 -13.03 -14.29
C HIS A 106 9.87 -12.64 -13.77
N GLU A 107 10.39 -11.53 -14.26
CA GLU A 107 11.56 -10.88 -13.69
C GLU A 107 11.37 -10.59 -12.21
N SER A 108 12.44 -10.75 -11.45
CA SER A 108 12.42 -10.51 -10.01
C SER A 108 12.15 -9.03 -9.73
N LEU A 109 11.28 -8.75 -8.76
CA LEU A 109 11.14 -7.37 -8.27
C LEU A 109 12.44 -6.95 -7.57
N PRO A 110 12.92 -5.72 -7.82
CA PRO A 110 14.21 -5.31 -7.32
C PRO A 110 14.20 -4.99 -5.83
N TRP A 111 13.04 -4.76 -5.22
CA TRP A 111 12.91 -4.43 -3.79
C TRP A 111 12.37 -5.60 -2.98
N GLN A 112 12.90 -5.77 -1.76
CA GLN A 112 12.38 -6.72 -0.79
C GLN A 112 11.02 -6.28 -0.23
N SER A 113 10.84 -4.97 -0.07
CA SER A 113 9.58 -4.39 0.38
C SER A 113 9.36 -2.97 -0.15
N LEU A 114 8.10 -2.61 -0.35
CA LEU A 114 7.67 -1.22 -0.47
C LEU A 114 7.33 -0.67 0.91
N VAL A 115 7.77 0.54 1.21
CA VAL A 115 7.48 1.24 2.47
C VAL A 115 6.46 2.34 2.21
N LEU A 116 5.40 2.40 3.01
CA LEU A 116 4.39 3.46 2.99
C LEU A 116 4.32 4.19 4.33
N ILE A 117 4.02 5.49 4.31
CA ILE A 117 3.77 6.27 5.53
C ILE A 117 2.27 6.56 5.65
N ASP A 118 1.66 6.04 6.71
CA ASP A 118 0.24 6.26 7.04
C ASP A 118 0.12 7.33 8.13
N SER A 119 -0.02 8.58 7.69
CA SER A 119 -0.19 9.73 8.59
C SER A 119 -0.77 10.94 7.86
N THR A 120 -1.20 11.95 8.63
CA THR A 120 -1.48 13.26 8.04
C THR A 120 -0.19 13.91 7.49
N TRP A 121 -0.30 14.71 6.42
CA TRP A 121 0.84 15.45 5.83
C TRP A 121 1.66 16.27 6.83
N ARG A 122 1.03 16.78 7.90
CA ARG A 122 1.72 17.52 8.96
C ARG A 122 2.64 16.61 9.79
N GLN A 123 2.20 15.37 10.03
CA GLN A 123 2.93 14.37 10.82
C GLN A 123 3.99 13.65 10.00
N THR A 124 3.78 13.48 8.69
CA THR A 124 4.68 12.73 7.80
C THR A 124 6.14 13.18 7.88
N LYS A 125 6.38 14.49 8.02
CA LYS A 125 7.76 15.03 8.09
C LYS A 125 8.61 14.39 9.19
N ARG A 126 8.01 14.03 10.34
CA ARG A 126 8.75 13.41 11.45
C ARG A 126 9.22 12.00 11.11
N ILE A 127 8.41 11.26 10.36
CA ILE A 127 8.74 9.90 9.93
C ILE A 127 9.75 9.95 8.79
N TYR A 128 9.52 10.82 7.80
CA TYR A 128 10.40 10.97 6.64
C TYR A 128 11.82 11.43 7.00
N LEU A 129 11.98 12.25 8.04
CA LEU A 129 13.27 12.75 8.52
C LEU A 129 13.90 11.86 9.61
N ASP A 130 13.30 10.72 9.95
CA ASP A 130 13.90 9.77 10.91
C ASP A 130 15.15 9.13 10.28
N GLU A 131 16.23 8.97 11.04
CA GLU A 131 17.50 8.43 10.54
C GLU A 131 17.39 7.02 9.92
N ARG A 132 16.37 6.25 10.32
CA ARG A 132 16.08 4.91 9.77
C ARG A 132 15.40 4.95 8.40
N ILE A 133 14.92 6.12 7.97
CA ILE A 133 14.14 6.35 6.75
C ILE A 133 14.81 7.38 5.83
N GLN A 134 15.51 8.35 6.40
CA GLN A 134 16.17 9.41 5.66
C GLN A 134 17.19 8.82 4.67
N GLY A 135 17.09 9.24 3.41
CA GLY A 135 17.98 8.80 2.34
C GLY A 135 17.52 7.55 1.60
N LEU A 136 16.41 6.92 2.00
CA LEU A 136 15.81 5.84 1.19
C LEU A 136 15.42 6.36 -0.20
N PRO A 137 15.56 5.52 -1.26
CA PRO A 137 15.03 5.84 -2.57
C PRO A 137 13.53 6.05 -2.48
N CYS A 138 13.06 7.16 -3.06
CA CYS A 138 11.67 7.59 -2.99
C CYS A 138 11.01 7.45 -4.37
N ALA A 139 9.82 6.84 -4.40
CA ALA A 139 8.99 6.75 -5.59
C ALA A 139 7.73 7.59 -5.48
N THR A 140 7.42 8.32 -6.56
CA THR A 140 6.09 8.89 -6.82
C THR A 140 5.22 7.90 -7.57
N LEU A 141 3.90 8.07 -7.42
CA LEU A 141 2.90 7.36 -8.21
C LEU A 141 2.12 8.38 -9.03
N ASP A 142 2.31 8.37 -10.34
CA ASP A 142 1.63 9.29 -11.24
C ASP A 142 0.27 8.73 -11.69
N GLY A 143 -0.65 9.64 -12.02
CA GLY A 143 -1.96 9.28 -12.58
C GLY A 143 -2.94 8.64 -11.60
N GLY A 144 -2.62 8.60 -10.30
CA GLY A 144 -3.55 8.16 -9.27
C GLY A 144 -4.83 9.00 -9.28
N GLN A 145 -5.99 8.35 -9.22
CA GLN A 145 -7.28 9.00 -9.02
C GLN A 145 -8.02 8.24 -7.92
N SER A 146 -8.28 8.91 -6.81
CA SER A 146 -9.02 8.25 -5.73
C SER A 146 -10.50 8.13 -6.08
N ALA A 147 -11.03 6.92 -5.95
CA ALA A 147 -12.46 6.65 -6.13
C ALA A 147 -13.23 6.66 -4.78
N PHE A 148 -12.52 6.58 -3.66
CA PHE A 148 -13.11 6.39 -2.33
C PHE A 148 -12.70 7.44 -1.30
N TRP A 149 -11.64 8.20 -1.55
CA TRP A 149 -11.20 9.27 -0.67
C TRP A 149 -12.20 10.42 -0.67
N ARG A 150 -12.49 10.97 0.51
CA ARG A 150 -13.39 12.12 0.65
C ARG A 150 -12.70 13.34 0.02
N PRO A 151 -13.29 13.98 -1.01
CA PRO A 151 -12.71 15.18 -1.60
C PRO A 151 -12.48 16.23 -0.51
N GLN A 152 -11.21 16.61 -0.31
CA GLN A 152 -10.90 17.72 0.59
C GLN A 152 -10.90 19.01 -0.23
N ARG A 153 -11.60 20.03 0.26
CA ARG A 153 -11.71 21.33 -0.43
C ARG A 153 -10.31 21.89 -0.68
N GLY A 154 -9.99 22.15 -1.95
CA GLY A 154 -8.69 22.70 -2.38
C GLY A 154 -7.53 21.70 -2.37
N LYS A 155 -7.79 20.39 -2.26
CA LYS A 155 -6.77 19.35 -2.45
C LYS A 155 -6.94 18.64 -3.80
N PRO A 156 -5.83 18.23 -4.46
CA PRO A 156 -5.90 17.48 -5.71
C PRO A 156 -6.65 16.16 -5.55
N SER A 157 -7.36 15.72 -6.60
CA SER A 157 -7.96 14.38 -6.69
C SER A 157 -6.92 13.26 -6.86
N SER A 158 -5.66 13.63 -7.10
CA SER A 158 -4.54 12.70 -7.21
C SER A 158 -4.03 12.18 -5.88
N TRP A 159 -4.55 12.69 -4.75
CA TRP A 159 -4.20 12.17 -3.43
C TRP A 159 -4.92 10.86 -3.17
N LEU A 160 -4.14 9.82 -2.89
CA LEU A 160 -4.62 8.47 -2.65
C LEU A 160 -4.68 8.17 -1.15
N ALA A 161 -5.65 7.36 -0.74
CA ALA A 161 -5.59 6.68 0.56
C ALA A 161 -4.42 5.68 0.57
N THR A 162 -3.92 5.30 1.75
CA THR A 162 -2.82 4.32 1.90
C THR A 162 -3.09 3.01 1.14
N VAL A 163 -4.31 2.48 1.21
CA VAL A 163 -4.72 1.28 0.44
C VAL A 163 -4.75 1.49 -1.07
N GLU A 164 -5.09 2.69 -1.54
CA GLU A 164 -5.08 3.02 -2.98
C GLU A 164 -3.65 3.22 -3.49
N ALA A 165 -2.77 3.84 -2.70
CA ALA A 165 -1.36 3.96 -3.04
C ALA A 165 -0.70 2.58 -3.15
N ALA A 166 -0.99 1.68 -2.20
CA ALA A 166 -0.54 0.29 -2.27
C ALA A 166 -1.10 -0.45 -3.49
N HIS A 167 -2.41 -0.34 -3.76
CA HIS A 167 -3.05 -0.95 -4.93
C HIS A 167 -2.43 -0.46 -6.23
N LEU A 168 -2.25 0.86 -6.39
CA LEU A 168 -1.68 1.45 -7.60
C LEU A 168 -0.23 1.02 -7.80
N ALA A 169 0.60 1.10 -6.76
CA ALA A 169 2.00 0.69 -6.85
C ALA A 169 2.15 -0.79 -7.24
N LEU A 170 1.38 -1.68 -6.60
CA LEU A 170 1.43 -3.11 -6.91
C LEU A 170 0.91 -3.43 -8.31
N SER A 171 -0.17 -2.76 -8.75
CA SER A 171 -0.71 -2.93 -10.11
C SER A 171 0.33 -2.52 -11.15
N ARG A 172 1.03 -1.38 -10.93
CA ARG A 172 2.12 -0.93 -11.82
C ARG A 172 3.30 -1.89 -11.84
N LEU A 173 3.70 -2.44 -10.70
CA LEU A 173 4.76 -3.45 -10.66
C LEU A 173 4.38 -4.72 -11.44
N LEU A 174 3.13 -5.18 -11.32
CA LEU A 174 2.64 -6.32 -12.08
C LEU A 174 2.65 -6.04 -13.59
N GLU A 175 2.21 -4.85 -14.01
CA GLU A 175 2.27 -4.41 -15.41
C GLU A 175 3.71 -4.38 -15.94
N LEU A 176 4.63 -3.78 -15.19
CA LEU A 176 6.06 -3.71 -15.54
C LEU A 176 6.71 -5.10 -15.64
N GLN A 177 6.29 -6.04 -14.79
CA GLN A 177 6.70 -7.45 -14.85
C GLN A 177 6.07 -8.25 -16.00
N GLY A 178 5.09 -7.69 -16.72
CA GLY A 178 4.27 -8.41 -17.69
C GLY A 178 3.41 -9.50 -17.04
N CYS A 179 2.98 -9.30 -15.79
CA CYS A 179 2.12 -10.21 -15.05
C CYS A 179 0.64 -9.87 -15.24
N GLU A 180 -0.16 -10.85 -15.66
CA GLU A 180 -1.61 -10.69 -15.86
C GLU A 180 -2.44 -10.81 -14.57
N ALA A 181 -1.80 -11.04 -13.42
CA ALA A 181 -2.50 -11.01 -12.14
C ALA A 181 -2.98 -9.60 -11.79
N ASN A 182 -3.94 -9.50 -10.87
CA ASN A 182 -4.36 -8.22 -10.29
C ASN A 182 -4.40 -8.30 -8.76
N VAL A 183 -4.50 -7.13 -8.15
CA VAL A 183 -4.58 -6.96 -6.69
C VAL A 183 -5.83 -6.19 -6.27
N ASP A 184 -6.90 -6.23 -7.09
CA ASP A 184 -8.10 -5.41 -6.91
C ASP A 184 -8.82 -5.69 -5.59
N ASP A 185 -8.70 -6.91 -5.08
CA ASP A 185 -9.25 -7.29 -3.78
C ASP A 185 -8.59 -6.54 -2.61
N LEU A 186 -7.47 -5.83 -2.79
CA LEU A 186 -6.97 -4.86 -1.81
C LEU A 186 -8.02 -3.76 -1.50
N LEU A 187 -8.87 -3.44 -2.48
CA LEU A 187 -9.95 -2.47 -2.33
C LEU A 187 -11.24 -3.09 -1.77
N PHE A 188 -11.21 -4.35 -1.32
CA PHE A 188 -12.36 -5.07 -0.79
C PHE A 188 -13.13 -4.26 0.26
N PHE A 189 -12.45 -3.71 1.27
CA PHE A 189 -13.12 -2.98 2.35
C PHE A 189 -13.78 -1.69 1.88
N PHE A 190 -13.17 -0.99 0.91
CA PHE A 190 -13.79 0.16 0.28
C PHE A 190 -15.09 -0.20 -0.45
N LYS A 191 -15.04 -1.23 -1.30
CA LYS A 191 -16.24 -1.76 -1.98
C LYS A 191 -17.29 -2.23 -0.97
N TYR A 192 -16.89 -2.98 0.05
CA TYR A 192 -17.77 -3.53 1.08
C TYR A 192 -18.51 -2.42 1.84
N PHE A 193 -17.80 -1.40 2.33
CA PHE A 193 -18.43 -0.28 3.04
C PHE A 193 -19.31 0.57 2.14
N TYR A 194 -18.87 0.84 0.91
CA TYR A 194 -19.68 1.56 -0.09
C TYR A 194 -21.01 0.85 -0.36
N MET A 195 -20.98 -0.47 -0.58
CA MET A 195 -22.19 -1.27 -0.79
C MET A 195 -23.10 -1.28 0.44
N LYS A 196 -22.54 -1.40 1.65
CA LYS A 196 -23.32 -1.34 2.90
C LYS A 196 -24.06 -0.03 3.07
N ILE A 197 -23.39 1.09 2.80
CA ILE A 197 -24.00 2.43 2.83
C ILE A 197 -25.13 2.49 1.80
N ARG A 198 -24.86 2.14 0.53
CA ARG A 198 -25.89 2.17 -0.52
C ARG A 198 -27.12 1.33 -0.18
N THR A 199 -26.94 0.10 0.32
CA THR A 199 -28.07 -0.75 0.72
C THR A 199 -28.87 -0.14 1.86
N LYS A 200 -28.22 0.49 2.84
CA LYS A 200 -28.90 1.14 3.97
C LYS A 200 -29.73 2.35 3.54
N TYR A 201 -29.25 3.13 2.56
CA TYR A 201 -29.92 4.35 2.12
C TYR A 201 -30.79 4.19 0.85
N LYS A 202 -30.84 3.01 0.25
CA LYS A 202 -31.77 2.68 -0.86
C LYS A 202 -33.25 2.72 -0.47
N GLY A 203 -33.59 2.80 0.82
CA GLY A 203 -34.97 2.88 1.32
C GLY A 203 -35.48 4.30 1.66
N PHE A 204 -34.74 5.35 1.32
CA PHE A 204 -35.10 6.75 1.60
C PHE A 204 -35.12 7.66 0.35
N GLY A 205 -35.28 7.06 -0.83
CA GLY A 205 -35.41 7.77 -2.10
C GLY A 205 -36.80 7.60 -2.69
#